data_AF-A0A2G8KM84-F1
#
_entry.id   AF-A0A2G8KM84-F1
#
_cell.length_a   1.000
_cell.length_b   1.000
_cell.length_c   1.000
_cell.angle_alpha   90.00
_cell.angle_beta   90.00
_cell.angle_gamma   90.00
#
_symmetry.space_group_name_H-M   'P 1'
#
loop_
_entity.id
_entity.type
_entity.pdbx_description
1 polymer ?
#
loop_
_entity_poly.entity_id
_entity_poly.type
_entity_poly.pdbx_seq_one_letter_code
_entity_poly.pdbx_strand_id
1 'polypeptide(L)'
;MTKVAENGSHSNTYNPETSSYMCIVISVMLNSLPQTLCLVFLIIVIAVVVVLCRENPKQLVSAGGLVVFILITYVTSKYPRQVKWRPVLWGFALQFIFGLVILRTQVGFRAFQWLGDVVQIFLDFSDEGAKFVFGDSFQDHFFAFKYRDICSLLLGVMQVIIKKIAWLMQKTMQTSGPESLNAAGNIFVGQTEAPLLIRPMIKDMTKSELHAVMTGGFATIAGGVLGAFIAFGISASHLLSASVMSAPAALAISKLFYPETEKSRHADVDKMDLPKGEQRNIIEAASYGAYTAIPLALNIAGNLIAFIALLALMNGILGYIGGLLGWDELSFEFICSYVFVPLALLMGVEVKDCRIVAELLGYKTFLNEFVAYGKLAEYITNRQNESGDYMSIRSEIIATYALCGFSNFSSIGIQLGGLTPMAPERRGDLASVALRALIAGSIACFMTACIAGVLYDESTYDAANLIGGNTTET
;
A
#
# COMPACT_ATOMS: atom_id res chain seq x y z
N MET A 1 37.80 -15.73 84.40
CA MET A 1 37.53 -14.27 84.41
C MET A 1 37.20 -13.86 82.98
N THR A 2 35.91 -13.89 82.58
CA THR A 2 35.05 -12.70 82.38
C THR A 2 35.63 -11.72 81.34
N LYS A 3 35.02 -11.46 80.20
CA LYS A 3 33.65 -10.92 80.03
C LYS A 3 33.04 -11.20 78.64
N VAL A 4 31.72 -11.33 78.69
CA VAL A 4 30.71 -11.32 77.62
C VAL A 4 30.59 -9.93 76.98
N ALA A 5 30.31 -9.88 75.67
CA ALA A 5 29.54 -8.83 75.02
C ALA A 5 28.81 -9.37 73.77
N GLU A 6 27.49 -9.52 73.91
CA GLU A 6 26.45 -9.52 72.86
C GLU A 6 26.54 -8.22 72.02
N ASN A 7 25.96 -7.98 70.84
CA ASN A 7 24.88 -8.56 70.03
C ASN A 7 24.95 -7.85 68.64
N GLY A 8 24.43 -8.46 67.57
CA GLY A 8 24.07 -7.69 66.35
C GLY A 8 24.28 -8.37 64.99
N SER A 9 23.74 -9.58 64.77
CA SER A 9 23.66 -10.19 63.44
C SER A 9 22.40 -9.70 62.71
N HIS A 10 22.53 -8.72 61.80
CA HIS A 10 21.51 -8.48 60.78
C HIS A 10 21.70 -9.47 59.62
N SER A 11 21.01 -10.61 59.70
CA SER A 11 20.81 -11.50 58.57
C SER A 11 19.84 -10.85 57.58
N ASN A 12 20.35 -10.32 56.46
CA ASN A 12 19.52 -9.99 55.29
C ASN A 12 18.97 -11.30 54.70
N THR A 13 17.79 -11.69 55.15
CA THR A 13 16.98 -12.74 54.52
C THR A 13 16.49 -12.23 53.18
N TYR A 14 17.20 -12.56 52.10
CA TYR A 14 16.74 -12.36 50.73
C TYR A 14 15.51 -13.26 50.51
N ASN A 15 14.31 -12.69 50.51
CA ASN A 15 13.07 -13.43 50.31
C ASN A 15 12.82 -13.65 48.80
N PRO A 16 12.97 -14.89 48.28
CA PRO A 16 12.82 -15.19 46.85
C PRO A 16 11.37 -15.01 46.34
N GLU A 17 10.37 -14.99 47.22
CA GLU A 17 8.98 -14.81 46.81
C GLU A 17 8.68 -13.38 46.37
N THR A 18 9.21 -12.37 47.08
CA THR A 18 9.04 -10.94 46.73
C THR A 18 9.63 -10.57 45.36
N SER A 19 10.73 -11.23 44.94
CA SER A 19 11.33 -11.01 43.62
C SER A 19 10.46 -11.58 42.49
N SER A 20 9.77 -12.71 42.76
CA SER A 20 8.85 -13.35 41.81
C SER A 20 7.58 -12.52 41.60
N TYR A 21 6.99 -11.97 42.67
CA TYR A 21 5.84 -11.07 42.57
C TYR A 21 6.17 -9.76 41.85
N MET A 22 7.36 -9.18 42.10
CA MET A 22 7.80 -7.97 41.39
C MET A 22 8.01 -8.24 39.90
N CYS A 23 8.62 -9.37 39.53
CA CYS A 23 8.77 -9.79 38.13
C CYS A 23 7.43 -10.03 37.43
N ILE A 24 6.45 -10.62 38.13
CA ILE A 24 5.09 -10.81 37.60
C ILE A 24 4.39 -9.46 37.42
N VAL A 25 4.47 -8.55 38.39
CA VAL A 25 3.86 -7.21 38.29
C VAL A 25 4.52 -6.38 37.19
N ILE A 26 5.85 -6.43 37.07
CA ILE A 26 6.59 -5.76 35.99
C ILE A 26 6.26 -6.37 34.63
N SER A 27 6.16 -7.70 34.53
CA SER A 27 5.77 -8.40 33.30
C SER A 27 4.33 -8.10 32.89
N VAL A 28 3.40 -8.06 33.85
CA VAL A 28 2.01 -7.66 33.62
C VAL A 28 1.95 -6.19 33.20
N MET A 29 2.63 -5.28 33.91
CA MET A 29 2.73 -3.86 33.58
C MET A 29 3.31 -3.63 32.17
N LEU A 30 4.42 -4.28 31.82
CA LEU A 30 5.05 -4.22 30.50
C LEU A 30 4.16 -4.81 29.39
N ASN A 31 3.38 -5.84 29.68
CA ASN A 31 2.42 -6.42 28.73
C ASN A 31 1.14 -5.58 28.58
N SER A 32 0.70 -4.87 29.62
CA SER A 32 -0.45 -3.97 29.58
C SER A 32 -0.12 -2.58 29.02
N LEU A 33 1.12 -2.12 29.12
CA LEU A 33 1.59 -0.83 28.58
C LEU A 33 1.23 -0.59 27.10
N PRO A 34 1.48 -1.53 26.16
CA PRO A 34 1.10 -1.35 24.76
C PRO A 34 -0.42 -1.39 24.55
N GLN A 35 -1.18 -2.08 25.40
CA GLN A 35 -2.65 -2.11 25.31
C GLN A 35 -3.26 -0.78 25.77
N THR A 36 -2.77 -0.22 26.87
CA THR A 36 -3.17 1.12 27.33
C THR A 36 -2.76 2.20 26.33
N LEU A 37 -1.58 2.10 25.71
CA LEU A 37 -1.15 3.03 24.66
C LEU A 37 -2.01 2.90 23.39
N CYS A 38 -2.36 1.68 22.96
CA CYS A 38 -3.30 1.48 21.85
C CYS A 38 -4.68 2.07 22.16
N LEU A 39 -5.17 1.94 23.40
CA LEU A 39 -6.48 2.46 23.80
C LEU A 39 -6.49 3.99 23.87
N VAL A 40 -5.45 4.60 24.45
CA VAL A 40 -5.26 6.05 24.42
C VAL A 40 -5.12 6.57 22.99
N PHE A 41 -4.34 5.90 22.15
CA PHE A 41 -4.20 6.26 20.75
C PHE A 41 -5.53 6.14 19.99
N LEU A 42 -6.31 5.08 20.23
CA LEU A 42 -7.64 4.93 19.64
C LEU A 42 -8.57 6.07 20.07
N ILE A 43 -8.54 6.47 21.35
CA ILE A 43 -9.31 7.62 21.84
C ILE A 43 -8.87 8.91 21.14
N ILE A 44 -7.57 9.11 20.94
CA ILE A 44 -7.03 10.28 20.21
C ILE A 44 -7.49 10.26 18.76
N VAL A 45 -7.41 9.12 18.07
CA VAL A 45 -7.90 8.98 16.69
C VAL A 45 -9.39 9.28 16.62
N ILE A 46 -10.19 8.72 17.52
CA ILE A 46 -11.63 9.00 17.59
C ILE A 46 -11.87 10.48 17.84
N ALA A 47 -11.16 11.11 18.78
CA ALA A 47 -11.29 12.53 19.05
C ALA A 47 -10.92 13.40 17.84
N VAL A 48 -9.81 13.08 17.16
CA VAL A 48 -9.38 13.78 15.92
C VAL A 48 -10.42 13.60 14.83
N VAL A 49 -10.89 12.37 14.58
CA VAL A 49 -11.93 12.09 13.58
C VAL A 49 -13.22 12.83 13.91
N VAL A 50 -13.64 12.86 15.18
CA VAL A 50 -14.84 13.59 15.62
C VAL A 50 -14.69 15.09 15.39
N VAL A 51 -13.52 15.66 15.70
CA VAL A 51 -13.25 17.09 15.44
C VAL A 51 -13.29 17.39 13.94
N LEU A 52 -12.62 16.59 13.12
CA LEU A 52 -12.60 16.75 11.66
C LEU A 52 -14.00 16.60 11.03
N CYS A 53 -14.73 15.56 11.43
CA CYS A 53 -16.06 15.27 10.90
C CYS A 53 -17.12 16.29 11.36
N ARG A 54 -16.88 17.02 12.47
CA ARG A 54 -17.80 18.08 12.92
C ARG A 54 -17.84 19.23 11.93
N GLU A 55 -16.71 19.53 11.28
CA GLU A 55 -16.60 20.60 10.28
C GLU A 55 -17.11 20.14 8.91
N ASN A 56 -16.88 18.87 8.55
CA ASN A 56 -17.27 18.31 7.25
C ASN A 56 -17.99 16.94 7.40
N PRO A 57 -19.34 16.91 7.45
CA PRO A 57 -20.09 15.67 7.62
C PRO A 57 -19.82 14.60 6.55
N LYS A 58 -19.39 14.99 5.35
CA LYS A 58 -18.99 14.07 4.27
C LYS A 58 -17.84 13.14 4.66
N GLN A 59 -16.92 13.60 5.52
CA GLN A 59 -15.78 12.81 6.00
C GLN A 59 -16.21 11.65 6.91
N LEU A 60 -17.39 11.75 7.54
CA LEU A 60 -17.94 10.70 8.40
C LEU A 60 -18.23 9.42 7.63
N VAL A 61 -18.59 9.53 6.34
CA VAL A 61 -18.81 8.37 5.48
C VAL A 61 -17.50 7.59 5.29
N SER A 62 -16.39 8.28 4.98
CA SER A 62 -15.07 7.65 4.87
C SER A 62 -14.62 7.00 6.19
N ALA A 63 -14.89 7.64 7.32
CA ALA A 63 -14.60 7.08 8.64
C ALA A 63 -15.44 5.83 8.94
N GLY A 64 -16.74 5.85 8.59
CA GLY A 64 -17.61 4.68 8.66
C GLY A 64 -17.15 3.55 7.74
N GLY A 65 -16.66 3.89 6.55
CA GLY A 65 -16.04 2.97 5.61
C GLY A 65 -14.90 2.16 6.21
N LEU A 66 -13.98 2.81 6.94
CA LEU A 66 -12.89 2.11 7.63
C LEU A 66 -13.42 1.02 8.57
N VAL A 67 -14.44 1.35 9.36
CA VAL A 67 -15.06 0.39 10.29
C VAL A 67 -15.70 -0.75 9.51
N VAL A 68 -16.44 -0.45 8.45
CA VAL A 68 -17.10 -1.47 7.62
C VAL A 68 -16.08 -2.40 6.95
N PHE A 69 -14.98 -1.88 6.40
CA PHE A 69 -13.92 -2.72 5.82
C PHE A 69 -13.25 -3.62 6.84
N ILE A 70 -13.01 -3.12 8.06
CA ILE A 70 -12.49 -3.94 9.17
C ILE A 70 -13.49 -5.05 9.52
N LEU A 71 -14.78 -4.72 9.62
CA LEU A 71 -15.83 -5.70 9.94
C LEU A 71 -15.96 -6.77 8.85
N ILE A 72 -15.99 -6.38 7.57
CA ILE A 72 -16.04 -7.31 6.43
C ILE A 72 -14.84 -8.25 6.47
N THR A 73 -13.64 -7.70 6.68
CA THR A 73 -12.40 -8.50 6.74
C THR A 73 -12.39 -9.44 7.94
N TYR A 74 -12.89 -9.00 9.10
CA TYR A 74 -13.00 -9.82 10.29
C TYR A 74 -14.00 -10.98 10.12
N VAL A 75 -15.19 -10.69 9.59
CA VAL A 75 -16.24 -11.70 9.36
C VAL A 75 -15.80 -12.74 8.33
N THR A 76 -15.07 -12.32 7.30
CA THR A 76 -14.56 -13.21 6.26
C THR A 76 -13.21 -13.84 6.61
N SER A 77 -12.63 -13.51 7.76
CA SER A 77 -11.34 -14.04 8.25
C SER A 77 -11.31 -15.56 8.29
N LYS A 78 -10.15 -16.14 7.94
CA LYS A 78 -9.96 -17.60 8.01
C LYS A 78 -10.00 -18.11 9.47
N TYR A 79 -9.49 -17.31 10.41
CA TYR A 79 -9.38 -17.67 11.83
C TYR A 79 -9.77 -16.49 12.74
N PRO A 80 -11.05 -16.05 12.74
CA PRO A 80 -11.48 -14.82 13.43
C PRO A 80 -11.22 -14.82 14.95
N ARG A 81 -11.22 -16.00 15.57
CA ARG A 81 -10.92 -16.16 17.01
C ARG A 81 -9.42 -16.09 17.35
N GLN A 82 -8.55 -16.19 16.35
CA GLN A 82 -7.09 -16.19 16.53
C GLN A 82 -6.45 -14.87 16.07
N VAL A 83 -7.26 -13.85 15.78
CA VAL A 83 -6.79 -12.52 15.41
C VAL A 83 -5.98 -11.91 16.56
N LYS A 84 -4.69 -11.66 16.31
CA LYS A 84 -3.85 -10.86 17.19
C LYS A 84 -4.10 -9.39 16.85
N TRP A 85 -4.83 -8.70 17.72
CA TRP A 85 -5.24 -7.31 17.46
C TRP A 85 -4.11 -6.30 17.48
N ARG A 86 -2.95 -6.61 18.09
CA ARG A 86 -1.82 -5.68 18.14
C ARG A 86 -1.32 -5.29 16.74
N PRO A 87 -0.95 -6.21 15.82
CA PRO A 87 -0.62 -5.85 14.45
C PRO A 87 -1.73 -5.07 13.74
N VAL A 88 -2.99 -5.48 13.92
CA VAL A 88 -4.13 -4.85 13.24
C VAL A 88 -4.29 -3.38 13.67
N LEU A 89 -4.36 -3.13 14.98
CA LEU A 89 -4.53 -1.80 15.53
C LEU A 89 -3.31 -0.90 15.27
N TRP A 90 -2.09 -1.43 15.40
CA TRP A 90 -0.88 -0.64 15.11
C TRP A 90 -0.71 -0.36 13.63
N GLY A 91 -1.04 -1.27 12.73
CA GLY A 91 -0.96 -0.97 11.29
C GLY A 91 -1.98 0.09 10.91
N PHE A 92 -3.20 0.05 11.47
CA PHE A 92 -4.18 1.12 11.30
C PHE A 92 -3.74 2.45 11.95
N ALA A 93 -3.07 2.39 13.09
CA ALA A 93 -2.47 3.56 13.73
C ALA A 93 -1.38 4.18 12.86
N LEU A 94 -0.43 3.37 12.37
CA LEU A 94 0.68 3.84 11.55
C LEU A 94 0.20 4.46 10.24
N GLN A 95 -0.73 3.81 9.51
CA GLN A 95 -1.30 4.42 8.30
C GLN A 95 -1.99 5.76 8.60
N PHE A 96 -2.68 5.87 9.73
CA PHE A 96 -3.39 7.10 10.10
C PHE A 96 -2.42 8.19 10.53
N ILE A 97 -1.37 7.86 11.29
CA ILE A 97 -0.29 8.78 11.65
C ILE A 97 0.41 9.28 10.39
N PHE A 98 0.81 8.39 9.48
CA PHE A 98 1.44 8.79 8.22
C PHE A 98 0.50 9.66 7.39
N GLY A 99 -0.77 9.25 7.22
CA GLY A 99 -1.77 10.06 6.52
C GLY A 99 -1.94 11.44 7.16
N LEU A 100 -2.01 11.54 8.49
CA LEU A 100 -2.17 12.80 9.20
C LEU A 100 -0.94 13.70 9.02
N VAL A 101 0.25 13.15 9.18
CA VAL A 101 1.49 13.90 8.98
C VAL A 101 1.57 14.39 7.53
N ILE A 102 1.30 13.53 6.56
CA ILE A 102 1.53 13.85 5.14
C ILE A 102 0.42 14.72 4.54
N LEU A 103 -0.85 14.41 4.82
CA LEU A 103 -2.00 15.07 4.18
C LEU A 103 -2.55 16.26 4.96
N ARG A 104 -2.42 16.28 6.29
CA ARG A 104 -3.01 17.34 7.12
C ARG A 104 -2.00 18.41 7.51
N THR A 105 -0.72 18.07 7.66
CA THR A 105 0.30 19.07 8.04
C THR A 105 0.93 19.72 6.81
N GLN A 106 1.09 21.05 6.85
CA GLN A 106 1.74 21.78 5.75
C GLN A 106 3.17 21.30 5.49
N VAL A 107 3.90 20.95 6.54
CA VAL A 107 5.28 20.46 6.45
C VAL A 107 5.33 19.10 5.74
N GLY A 108 4.46 18.17 6.12
CA GLY A 108 4.38 16.86 5.48
C GLY A 108 3.93 16.94 4.02
N PHE A 109 2.93 17.78 3.73
CA PHE A 109 2.45 18.01 2.37
C PHE A 109 3.57 18.55 1.47
N ARG A 110 4.27 19.60 1.91
CA ARG A 110 5.40 20.17 1.17
C ARG A 110 6.55 19.19 0.99
N ALA A 111 6.85 18.37 2.01
CA ALA A 111 7.90 17.36 1.91
C ALA A 111 7.58 16.30 0.84
N PHE A 112 6.34 15.83 0.78
CA PHE A 112 5.92 14.84 -0.23
C PHE A 112 5.67 15.46 -1.61
N GLN A 113 5.30 16.74 -1.67
CA GLN A 113 5.29 17.51 -2.92
C GLN A 113 6.70 17.62 -3.49
N TRP A 114 7.66 18.09 -2.69
CA TRP A 114 9.07 18.16 -3.08
C TRP A 114 9.62 16.80 -3.50
N LEU A 115 9.28 15.73 -2.77
CA LEU A 115 9.69 14.37 -3.15
C LEU A 115 9.06 13.96 -4.50
N GLY A 116 7.79 14.31 -4.73
CA GLY A 116 7.11 14.12 -6.01
C GLY A 116 7.79 14.87 -7.15
N ASP A 117 8.17 16.13 -6.92
CA ASP A 117 8.88 16.97 -7.90
C ASP A 117 10.26 16.39 -8.23
N VAL A 118 10.99 15.91 -7.21
CA VAL A 118 12.27 15.21 -7.43
C VAL A 118 12.07 13.97 -8.28
N VAL A 119 11.06 13.15 -7.98
CA VAL A 119 10.72 11.98 -8.80
C VAL A 119 10.42 12.41 -10.23
N GLN A 120 9.62 13.47 -10.44
CA GLN A 120 9.32 14.01 -11.77
C GLN A 120 10.58 14.39 -12.54
N ILE A 121 11.52 15.12 -11.92
CA ILE A 121 12.80 15.49 -12.54
C ILE A 121 13.59 14.24 -12.99
N PHE A 122 13.61 13.19 -12.17
CA PHE A 122 14.24 11.92 -12.55
C PHE A 122 13.55 11.26 -13.74
N LEU A 123 12.22 11.33 -13.80
CA LEU A 123 11.46 10.85 -14.96
C LEU A 123 11.87 11.64 -16.20
N ASP A 124 11.97 12.97 -16.12
CA ASP A 124 12.32 13.82 -17.26
C ASP A 124 13.70 13.49 -17.85
N PHE A 125 14.69 13.10 -17.02
CA PHE A 125 15.99 12.62 -17.55
C PHE A 125 15.88 11.35 -18.40
N SER A 126 14.91 10.49 -18.08
CA SER A 126 14.69 9.27 -18.84
C SER A 126 14.06 9.55 -20.22
N ASP A 127 13.52 10.75 -20.46
CA ASP A 127 13.05 11.16 -21.79
C ASP A 127 14.18 11.34 -22.79
N GLU A 128 15.37 11.76 -22.35
CA GLU A 128 16.55 11.84 -23.23
C GLU A 128 16.95 10.45 -23.76
N GLY A 129 16.91 9.43 -22.90
CA GLY A 129 17.17 8.05 -23.29
C GLY A 129 16.09 7.50 -24.24
N ALA A 130 14.82 7.77 -23.94
CA ALA A 130 13.71 7.34 -24.79
C ALA A 130 13.76 8.03 -26.17
N LYS A 131 14.00 9.34 -26.21
CA LYS A 131 14.15 10.13 -27.43
C LYS A 131 15.30 9.65 -28.29
N PHE A 132 16.44 9.27 -27.70
CA PHE A 132 17.56 8.70 -28.43
C PHE A 132 17.22 7.36 -29.09
N VAL A 133 16.51 6.47 -28.38
CA VAL A 133 16.20 5.11 -28.88
C VAL A 133 15.02 5.10 -29.86
N PHE A 134 13.99 5.90 -29.60
CA PHE A 134 12.70 5.84 -30.31
C PHE A 134 12.42 7.08 -31.19
N GLY A 135 13.30 8.08 -31.18
CA GLY A 135 13.13 9.33 -31.95
C GLY A 135 12.16 10.31 -31.29
N ASP A 136 11.90 11.44 -31.97
CA ASP A 136 11.04 12.52 -31.43
C ASP A 136 9.57 12.08 -31.22
N SER A 137 9.11 11.07 -31.97
CA SER A 137 7.77 10.47 -31.86
C SER A 137 7.60 9.51 -30.68
N PHE A 138 8.57 9.42 -29.76
CA PHE A 138 8.42 8.59 -28.56
C PHE A 138 7.24 9.02 -27.68
N GLN A 139 6.84 10.30 -27.77
CA GLN A 139 5.66 10.83 -27.07
C GLN A 139 4.33 10.37 -27.69
N ASP A 140 4.32 10.05 -28.99
CA ASP A 140 3.12 9.64 -29.73
C ASP A 140 2.61 8.25 -29.29
N HIS A 141 3.51 7.40 -28.77
CA HIS A 141 3.18 6.09 -28.21
C HIS A 141 3.68 5.99 -26.77
N PHE A 142 3.14 6.89 -25.94
CA PHE A 142 3.44 7.05 -24.53
C PHE A 142 3.54 5.73 -23.75
N PHE A 143 2.70 4.76 -24.10
CA PHE A 143 2.61 3.47 -23.43
C PHE A 143 3.75 2.48 -23.79
N ALA A 144 4.23 2.50 -25.03
CA ALA A 144 5.20 1.51 -25.53
C ALA A 144 6.67 1.94 -25.33
N PHE A 145 6.93 3.25 -25.31
CA PHE A 145 8.31 3.78 -25.40
C PHE A 145 8.80 4.51 -24.15
N LYS A 146 7.94 4.74 -23.16
CA LYS A 146 8.24 5.51 -21.95
C LYS A 146 8.30 4.62 -20.70
N TYR A 147 9.09 3.54 -20.75
CA TYR A 147 9.30 2.67 -19.60
C TYR A 147 10.47 3.19 -18.74
N ARG A 148 10.21 3.47 -17.46
CA ARG A 148 11.11 4.21 -16.58
C ARG A 148 11.39 3.44 -15.29
N ASP A 149 12.48 2.67 -15.25
CA ASP A 149 12.91 2.01 -14.00
C ASP A 149 14.01 2.81 -13.31
N ILE A 150 13.68 3.45 -12.18
CA ILE A 150 14.58 4.30 -11.39
C ILE A 150 15.27 3.49 -10.27
N CYS A 151 14.80 2.28 -9.95
CA CYS A 151 15.20 1.60 -8.72
C CYS A 151 16.63 1.04 -8.74
N SER A 152 17.26 0.87 -9.90
CA SER A 152 18.59 0.28 -10.01
C SER A 152 19.74 1.21 -9.61
N LEU A 153 19.52 2.54 -9.56
CA LEU A 153 20.57 3.53 -9.29
C LEU A 153 20.74 3.87 -7.79
N LEU A 154 19.76 3.55 -6.94
CA LEU A 154 19.73 3.90 -5.51
C LEU A 154 20.38 2.83 -4.60
N LEU A 155 21.58 2.39 -4.97
CA LEU A 155 22.30 1.32 -4.26
C LEU A 155 22.75 1.80 -2.86
N GLY A 156 22.31 1.08 -1.82
CA GLY A 156 22.73 1.26 -0.42
C GLY A 156 21.78 2.10 0.44
N VAL A 157 21.30 3.25 -0.05
CA VAL A 157 20.40 4.12 0.72
C VAL A 157 19.02 3.45 0.91
N MET A 158 18.49 2.84 -0.16
CA MET A 158 17.20 2.18 -0.13
C MET A 158 17.16 1.02 0.88
N GLN A 159 18.25 0.26 1.00
CA GLN A 159 18.36 -0.83 1.97
C GLN A 159 18.32 -0.33 3.41
N VAL A 160 18.96 0.80 3.70
CA VAL A 160 18.94 1.43 5.03
C VAL A 160 17.53 1.93 5.36
N ILE A 161 16.87 2.63 4.43
CA ILE A 161 15.51 3.13 4.59
C ILE A 161 14.54 1.97 4.82
N ILE A 162 14.58 0.96 3.96
CA ILE A 162 13.75 -0.25 4.07
C ILE A 162 13.96 -0.92 5.42
N LYS A 163 15.22 -1.13 5.86
CA LYS A 163 15.51 -1.77 7.15
C LYS A 163 14.98 -0.94 8.33
N LYS A 164 15.05 0.40 8.27
CA LYS A 164 14.51 1.29 9.31
C LYS A 164 12.98 1.28 9.37
N ILE A 165 12.31 1.33 8.20
CA ILE A 165 10.84 1.23 8.14
C ILE A 165 10.38 -0.16 8.60
N ALA A 166 11.05 -1.21 8.15
CA ALA A 166 10.77 -2.59 8.58
C ALA A 166 10.94 -2.76 10.09
N TRP A 167 12.01 -2.20 10.67
CA TRP A 167 12.24 -2.19 12.11
C TRP A 167 11.13 -1.45 12.87
N LEU A 168 10.71 -0.28 12.38
CA LEU A 168 9.62 0.49 12.98
C LEU A 168 8.31 -0.33 12.98
N MET A 169 7.94 -0.92 11.85
CA MET A 169 6.74 -1.77 11.73
C MET A 169 6.86 -3.00 12.63
N GLN A 170 7.99 -3.70 12.64
CA GLN A 170 8.19 -4.86 13.48
C GLN A 170 8.08 -4.53 14.97
N LYS A 171 8.73 -3.45 15.45
CA LYS A 171 8.70 -3.08 16.87
C LYS A 171 7.30 -2.71 17.35
N THR A 172 6.55 -2.00 16.51
CA THR A 172 5.19 -1.54 16.84
C THR A 172 4.18 -2.68 16.69
N MET A 173 4.08 -3.26 15.50
CA MET A 173 3.08 -4.26 15.11
C MET A 173 3.39 -5.67 15.63
N GLN A 174 4.64 -5.99 15.99
CA GLN A 174 5.10 -7.33 16.37
C GLN A 174 4.87 -8.41 15.30
N THR A 175 4.96 -8.00 14.05
CA THR A 175 5.06 -8.88 12.88
C THR A 175 6.45 -9.51 12.80
N SER A 176 6.57 -10.61 12.05
CA SER A 176 7.88 -11.25 11.85
C SER A 176 8.80 -10.38 10.99
N GLY A 177 10.09 -10.66 11.05
CA GLY A 177 11.03 -9.82 10.31
C GLY A 177 10.90 -9.91 8.79
N PRO A 178 10.68 -11.09 8.18
CA PRO A 178 10.55 -11.20 6.74
C PRO A 178 9.32 -10.44 6.21
N GLU A 179 8.17 -10.57 6.86
CA GLU A 179 6.96 -9.89 6.38
C GLU A 179 7.03 -8.37 6.57
N SER A 180 7.68 -7.90 7.65
CA SER A 180 7.89 -6.46 7.90
C SER A 180 8.87 -5.87 6.89
N LEU A 181 9.92 -6.63 6.56
CA LEU A 181 10.92 -6.25 5.57
C LEU A 181 10.35 -6.22 4.16
N ASN A 182 9.56 -7.23 3.79
CA ASN A 182 8.88 -7.25 2.50
C ASN A 182 7.83 -6.14 2.38
N ALA A 183 7.03 -5.88 3.43
CA ALA A 183 6.08 -4.77 3.43
C ALA A 183 6.77 -3.40 3.29
N ALA A 184 7.91 -3.20 3.95
CA ALA A 184 8.72 -1.99 3.77
C ALA A 184 9.33 -1.90 2.36
N GLY A 185 9.78 -3.03 1.80
CA GLY A 185 10.30 -3.10 0.43
C GLY A 185 9.25 -2.72 -0.61
N ASN A 186 8.02 -3.23 -0.45
CA ASN A 186 6.88 -2.97 -1.33
C ASN A 186 6.48 -1.49 -1.46
N ILE A 187 6.97 -0.60 -0.59
CA ILE A 187 6.80 0.86 -0.74
C ILE A 187 7.56 1.37 -1.98
N PHE A 188 8.69 0.74 -2.30
CA PHE A 188 9.63 1.20 -3.32
C PHE A 188 9.73 0.25 -4.51
N VAL A 189 9.72 -1.06 -4.27
CA VAL A 189 9.89 -2.09 -5.29
C VAL A 189 8.62 -2.90 -5.49
N GLY A 190 8.48 -3.56 -6.65
CA GLY A 190 7.25 -4.25 -7.03
C GLY A 190 6.99 -5.57 -6.30
N GLN A 191 5.79 -6.11 -6.52
CA GLN A 191 5.29 -7.36 -5.91
C GLN A 191 6.16 -8.61 -6.15
N THR A 192 7.02 -8.60 -7.18
CA THR A 192 7.96 -9.69 -7.49
C THR A 192 9.39 -9.41 -7.01
N GLU A 193 9.72 -8.15 -6.74
CA GLU A 193 11.05 -7.69 -6.35
C GLU A 193 11.19 -7.62 -4.83
N ALA A 194 10.16 -7.14 -4.12
CA ALA A 194 10.16 -7.09 -2.66
C ALA A 194 10.46 -8.47 -2.01
N PRO A 195 9.90 -9.59 -2.50
CA PRO A 195 10.23 -10.92 -1.97
C PRO A 195 11.71 -11.31 -2.13
N LEU A 196 12.47 -10.71 -3.06
CA LEU A 196 13.90 -10.98 -3.20
C LEU A 196 14.69 -10.59 -1.94
N LEU A 197 14.22 -9.56 -1.22
CA LEU A 197 14.82 -9.12 0.04
C LEU A 197 14.76 -10.20 1.13
N ILE A 198 13.80 -11.12 1.01
CA ILE A 198 13.52 -12.17 1.99
C ILE A 198 13.62 -13.58 1.40
N ARG A 199 14.13 -13.71 0.17
CA ARG A 199 14.24 -14.95 -0.60
C ARG A 199 14.68 -16.17 0.23
N PRO A 200 15.77 -16.13 1.03
CA PRO A 200 16.23 -17.32 1.75
C PRO A 200 15.24 -17.82 2.82
N MET A 201 14.29 -16.98 3.22
CA MET A 201 13.37 -17.23 4.33
C MET A 201 11.99 -17.72 3.85
N ILE A 202 11.63 -17.48 2.58
CA ILE A 202 10.29 -17.81 2.03
C ILE A 202 9.93 -19.29 2.25
N LYS A 203 10.89 -20.20 2.11
CA LYS A 203 10.71 -21.64 2.34
C LYS A 203 10.25 -21.98 3.75
N ASP A 204 10.68 -21.20 4.75
CA ASP A 204 10.47 -21.43 6.17
C ASP A 204 9.32 -20.58 6.76
N MET A 205 8.70 -19.73 5.95
CA MET A 205 7.60 -18.85 6.36
C MET A 205 6.29 -19.61 6.59
N THR A 206 5.50 -19.17 7.55
CA THR A 206 4.14 -19.69 7.77
C THR A 206 3.19 -19.24 6.65
N LYS A 207 2.01 -19.85 6.55
CA LYS A 207 1.01 -19.44 5.54
C LYS A 207 0.51 -18.02 5.74
N SER A 208 0.44 -17.57 6.99
CA SER A 208 0.06 -16.20 7.36
C SER A 208 1.15 -15.19 6.96
N GLU A 209 2.41 -15.54 7.13
CA GLU A 209 3.54 -14.73 6.65
C GLU A 209 3.57 -14.66 5.11
N LEU A 210 3.36 -15.79 4.41
CA LEU A 210 3.26 -15.80 2.94
C LEU A 210 2.05 -14.97 2.45
N HIS A 211 0.90 -15.07 3.13
CA HIS A 211 -0.26 -14.22 2.84
C HIS A 211 0.09 -12.74 3.01
N ALA A 212 0.80 -12.35 4.07
CA ALA A 212 1.26 -10.98 4.27
C ALA A 212 2.22 -10.48 3.18
N VAL A 213 3.13 -11.35 2.71
CA VAL A 213 4.03 -11.03 1.59
C VAL A 213 3.24 -10.71 0.32
N MET A 214 2.28 -11.58 -0.02
CA MET A 214 1.45 -11.44 -1.22
C MET A 214 0.50 -10.23 -1.12
N THR A 215 -0.17 -10.06 0.02
CA THR A 215 -1.03 -8.90 0.30
C THR A 215 -0.27 -7.59 0.20
N GLY A 216 0.96 -7.53 0.73
CA GLY A 216 1.84 -6.37 0.59
C GLY A 216 2.06 -6.02 -0.88
N GLY A 217 2.38 -7.01 -1.71
CA GLY A 217 2.58 -6.79 -3.15
C GLY A 217 1.33 -6.32 -3.89
N PHE A 218 0.14 -6.81 -3.50
CA PHE A 218 -1.13 -6.38 -4.12
C PHE A 218 -1.61 -5.00 -3.64
N ALA A 219 -1.19 -4.58 -2.44
CA ALA A 219 -1.62 -3.33 -1.83
C ALA A 219 -0.77 -2.12 -2.23
N THR A 220 0.37 -2.34 -2.90
CA THR A 220 1.31 -1.28 -3.30
C THR A 220 1.59 -1.32 -4.79
N ILE A 221 2.28 -0.29 -5.26
CA ILE A 221 2.82 -0.17 -6.62
C ILE A 221 4.33 -0.08 -6.57
N ALA A 222 4.99 -0.49 -7.66
CA ALA A 222 6.44 -0.35 -7.79
C ALA A 222 6.83 1.10 -8.13
N GLY A 223 8.00 1.54 -7.67
CA GLY A 223 8.56 2.84 -8.03
C GLY A 223 8.76 3.00 -9.55
N GLY A 224 9.03 1.92 -10.28
CA GLY A 224 9.15 1.96 -11.75
C GLY A 224 7.82 2.27 -12.47
N VAL A 225 6.69 1.77 -11.96
CA VAL A 225 5.38 2.05 -12.56
C VAL A 225 4.76 3.34 -12.04
N LEU A 226 5.16 3.79 -10.84
CA LEU A 226 4.77 5.08 -10.27
C LEU A 226 5.01 6.21 -11.26
N GLY A 227 6.18 6.19 -11.92
CA GLY A 227 6.55 7.15 -12.94
C GLY A 227 5.60 7.20 -14.14
N ALA A 228 5.03 6.06 -14.54
CA ALA A 228 4.06 6.01 -15.63
C ALA A 228 2.74 6.70 -15.25
N PHE A 229 2.24 6.48 -14.02
CA PHE A 229 1.01 7.11 -13.54
C PHE A 229 1.17 8.61 -13.34
N ILE A 230 2.32 9.04 -12.83
CA ILE A 230 2.63 10.47 -12.72
C ILE A 230 2.60 11.11 -14.11
N ALA A 231 3.16 10.42 -15.09
CA ALA A 231 3.20 10.92 -16.45
C ALA A 231 1.79 10.95 -17.12
N PHE A 232 0.83 10.14 -16.67
CA PHE A 232 -0.59 10.30 -17.03
C PHE A 232 -1.23 11.58 -16.45
N GLY A 233 -0.55 12.31 -15.56
CA GLY A 233 -1.09 13.48 -14.87
C GLY A 233 -1.65 13.18 -13.48
N ILE A 234 -1.38 11.99 -12.94
CA ILE A 234 -1.78 11.65 -11.57
C ILE A 234 -0.80 12.28 -10.58
N SER A 235 -1.32 12.86 -9.49
CA SER A 235 -0.51 13.53 -8.48
C SER A 235 0.55 12.61 -7.86
N ALA A 236 1.83 12.96 -8.07
CA ALA A 236 2.98 12.25 -7.52
C ALA A 236 2.96 12.22 -5.99
N SER A 237 2.59 13.33 -5.35
CA SER A 237 2.53 13.43 -3.90
C SER A 237 1.51 12.47 -3.31
N HIS A 238 0.33 12.33 -3.94
CA HIS A 238 -0.70 11.39 -3.50
C HIS A 238 -0.32 9.94 -3.75
N LEU A 239 0.29 9.62 -4.89
CA LEU A 239 0.74 8.25 -5.16
C LEU A 239 1.85 7.80 -4.19
N LEU A 240 2.84 8.67 -3.93
CA LEU A 240 3.91 8.41 -2.97
C LEU A 240 3.36 8.22 -1.54
N SER A 241 2.41 9.08 -1.15
CA SER A 241 1.73 8.99 0.15
C SER A 241 0.96 7.68 0.28
N ALA A 242 0.22 7.28 -0.76
CA ALA A 242 -0.51 6.03 -0.82
C ALA A 242 0.43 4.83 -0.66
N SER A 243 1.55 4.78 -1.38
CA SER A 243 2.54 3.69 -1.26
C SER A 243 3.07 3.53 0.17
N VAL A 244 3.40 4.62 0.86
CA VAL A 244 3.89 4.59 2.25
C VAL A 244 2.81 4.13 3.22
N MET A 245 1.58 4.62 3.06
CA MET A 245 0.44 4.26 3.91
C MET A 245 -0.01 2.81 3.70
N SER A 246 0.11 2.28 2.48
CA SER A 246 -0.31 0.93 2.12
C SER A 246 0.50 -0.16 2.81
N ALA A 247 1.79 0.07 3.14
CA ALA A 247 2.60 -0.95 3.81
C ALA A 247 2.05 -1.40 5.18
N PRO A 248 1.82 -0.50 6.16
CA PRO A 248 1.18 -0.90 7.43
C PRO A 248 -0.28 -1.31 7.26
N ALA A 249 -1.01 -0.74 6.28
CA ALA A 249 -2.39 -1.14 5.97
C ALA A 249 -2.48 -2.60 5.50
N ALA A 250 -1.58 -3.00 4.60
CA ALA A 250 -1.49 -4.34 4.04
C ALA A 250 -1.16 -5.37 5.12
N LEU A 251 -0.23 -5.06 6.02
CA LEU A 251 0.08 -5.93 7.16
C LEU A 251 -1.12 -6.05 8.12
N ALA A 252 -1.80 -4.94 8.45
CA ALA A 252 -2.98 -4.97 9.32
C ALA A 252 -4.10 -5.82 8.73
N ILE A 253 -4.45 -5.58 7.45
CA ILE A 253 -5.51 -6.34 6.77
C ILE A 253 -5.11 -7.79 6.56
N SER A 254 -3.86 -8.08 6.20
CA SER A 254 -3.37 -9.46 6.10
C SER A 254 -3.52 -10.21 7.43
N LYS A 255 -3.08 -9.62 8.54
CA LYS A 255 -3.16 -10.25 9.87
C LYS A 255 -4.57 -10.31 10.45
N LEU A 256 -5.49 -9.50 9.94
CA LEU A 256 -6.92 -9.60 10.25
C LEU A 256 -7.57 -10.72 9.45
N PHE A 257 -7.25 -10.82 8.15
CA PHE A 257 -7.94 -11.72 7.21
C PHE A 257 -7.39 -13.15 7.22
N TYR A 258 -6.08 -13.29 7.46
CA TYR A 258 -5.37 -14.56 7.63
C TYR A 258 -4.41 -14.46 8.84
N PRO A 259 -4.91 -14.61 10.08
CA PRO A 259 -4.10 -14.43 11.28
C PRO A 259 -2.99 -15.47 11.47
N GLU A 260 -1.97 -15.08 12.22
CA GLU A 260 -0.83 -15.95 12.55
C GLU A 260 -1.22 -17.01 13.59
N THR A 261 -1.26 -18.27 13.16
CA THR A 261 -1.59 -19.42 14.00
C THR A 261 -0.37 -20.27 14.38
N GLU A 262 0.73 -20.11 13.64
CA GLU A 262 1.97 -20.86 13.82
C GLU A 262 3.06 -19.99 14.46
N LYS A 263 4.13 -20.61 14.95
CA LYS A 263 5.28 -19.88 15.50
C LYS A 263 6.25 -19.55 14.36
N SER A 264 6.43 -18.26 14.09
CA SER A 264 7.44 -17.79 13.12
C SER A 264 8.85 -18.23 13.52
N ARG A 265 9.62 -18.72 12.54
CA ARG A 265 11.02 -19.14 12.70
C ARG A 265 12.02 -17.98 12.67
N HIS A 266 11.62 -16.82 12.12
CA HIS A 266 12.50 -15.70 11.84
C HIS A 266 11.97 -14.39 12.44
N ALA A 267 12.04 -14.29 13.76
CA ALA A 267 11.32 -13.25 14.49
C ALA A 267 11.95 -11.85 14.46
N ASP A 268 13.19 -11.64 14.01
CA ASP A 268 13.92 -10.39 14.27
C ASP A 268 14.60 -9.83 13.00
N VAL A 269 14.21 -8.62 12.57
CA VAL A 269 14.80 -7.90 11.41
C VAL A 269 16.25 -7.51 11.68
N ASP A 270 16.61 -7.23 12.93
CA ASP A 270 17.96 -6.73 13.27
C ASP A 270 19.03 -7.79 12.96
N LYS A 271 18.65 -9.07 13.06
CA LYS A 271 19.50 -10.23 12.76
C LYS A 271 19.49 -10.64 11.28
N MET A 272 18.78 -9.89 10.43
CA MET A 272 18.72 -10.16 9.00
C MET A 272 19.76 -9.33 8.27
N ASP A 273 20.68 -10.04 7.63
CA ASP A 273 21.54 -9.46 6.60
C ASP A 273 20.77 -9.45 5.28
N LEU A 274 20.53 -8.24 4.77
CA LEU A 274 19.97 -8.09 3.44
C LEU A 274 20.97 -8.69 2.43
N PRO A 275 20.51 -9.50 1.46
CA PRO A 275 21.40 -10.03 0.44
C PRO A 275 22.08 -8.85 -0.28
N LYS A 276 23.42 -8.83 -0.25
CA LYS A 276 24.19 -7.87 -1.04
C LYS A 276 23.99 -8.20 -2.51
N GLY A 277 23.80 -7.18 -3.34
CA GLY A 277 23.77 -7.36 -4.80
C GLY A 277 25.06 -8.04 -5.26
N GLU A 278 24.95 -8.96 -6.22
CA GLU A 278 26.10 -9.69 -6.78
C GLU A 278 26.96 -8.80 -7.70
N GLN A 279 26.50 -7.58 -7.99
CA GLN A 279 27.12 -6.65 -8.93
C GLN A 279 28.38 -6.02 -8.35
N ARG A 280 29.43 -5.93 -9.16
CA ARG A 280 30.78 -5.50 -8.74
C ARG A 280 30.93 -3.99 -8.72
N ASN A 281 30.15 -3.27 -9.52
CA ASN A 281 30.21 -1.81 -9.62
C ASN A 281 28.86 -1.22 -10.03
N ILE A 282 28.76 0.12 -9.97
CA ILE A 282 27.53 0.87 -10.25
C ILE A 282 27.06 0.68 -11.71
N ILE A 283 27.99 0.57 -12.67
CA ILE A 283 27.65 0.38 -14.09
C ILE A 283 27.02 -1.00 -14.32
N GLU A 284 27.58 -2.03 -13.69
CA GLU A 284 27.02 -3.39 -13.73
C GLU A 284 25.64 -3.43 -13.08
N ALA A 285 25.44 -2.75 -11.95
CA ALA A 285 24.14 -2.65 -11.30
C ALA A 285 23.09 -1.88 -12.12
N ALA A 286 23.46 -0.76 -12.74
CA ALA A 286 22.59 -0.02 -13.65
C ALA A 286 22.21 -0.87 -14.88
N SER A 287 23.20 -1.55 -15.48
CA SER A 287 22.98 -2.42 -16.65
C SER A 287 22.12 -3.63 -16.29
N TYR A 288 22.36 -4.24 -15.12
CA TYR A 288 21.57 -5.36 -14.62
C TYR A 288 20.13 -4.93 -14.34
N GLY A 289 19.93 -3.77 -13.70
CA GLY A 289 18.62 -3.19 -13.48
C GLY A 289 17.84 -2.98 -14.77
N ALA A 290 18.46 -2.32 -15.76
CA ALA A 290 17.87 -2.14 -17.08
C ALA A 290 17.50 -3.49 -17.74
N TYR A 291 18.39 -4.48 -17.65
CA TYR A 291 18.15 -5.83 -18.17
C TYR A 291 16.97 -6.52 -17.48
N THR A 292 16.86 -6.43 -16.15
CA THR A 292 15.74 -7.02 -15.40
C THR A 292 14.41 -6.33 -15.67
N ALA A 293 14.45 -5.07 -16.08
CA ALA A 293 13.26 -4.28 -16.34
C ALA A 293 12.65 -4.54 -17.74
N ILE A 294 13.44 -5.03 -18.71
CA ILE A 294 12.95 -5.42 -20.05
C ILE A 294 11.80 -6.45 -19.99
N PRO A 295 11.95 -7.63 -19.35
CA PRO A 295 10.86 -8.60 -19.30
C PRO A 295 9.66 -8.07 -18.52
N LEU A 296 9.86 -7.19 -17.53
CA LEU A 296 8.75 -6.53 -16.82
C LEU A 296 7.95 -5.62 -17.76
N ALA A 297 8.62 -4.74 -18.51
CA ALA A 297 8.01 -3.87 -19.50
C ALA A 297 7.24 -4.65 -20.58
N LEU A 298 7.85 -5.71 -21.13
CA LEU A 298 7.22 -6.56 -22.14
C LEU A 298 6.01 -7.33 -21.60
N ASN A 299 6.08 -7.81 -20.35
CA ASN A 299 4.94 -8.46 -19.70
C ASN A 299 3.79 -7.47 -19.48
N ILE A 300 4.08 -6.24 -19.05
CA ILE A 300 3.06 -5.19 -18.89
C ILE A 300 2.39 -4.88 -20.24
N ALA A 301 3.18 -4.65 -21.29
CA ALA A 301 2.67 -4.36 -22.62
C ALA A 301 1.84 -5.52 -23.19
N GLY A 302 2.33 -6.76 -23.09
CA GLY A 302 1.62 -7.95 -23.52
C GLY A 302 0.30 -8.15 -22.77
N ASN A 303 0.32 -7.99 -21.44
CA ASN A 303 -0.88 -8.08 -20.62
C ASN A 303 -1.90 -7.01 -21.00
N LEU A 304 -1.49 -5.76 -21.21
CA LEU A 304 -2.43 -4.70 -21.60
C LEU A 304 -3.06 -4.93 -22.95
N ILE A 305 -2.29 -5.36 -23.96
CA ILE A 305 -2.85 -5.74 -25.26
C ILE A 305 -3.90 -6.84 -25.08
N ALA A 306 -3.58 -7.89 -24.31
CA ALA A 306 -4.48 -9.01 -24.08
C ALA A 306 -5.75 -8.61 -23.31
N PHE A 307 -5.62 -7.85 -22.22
CA PHE A 307 -6.75 -7.45 -21.38
C PHE A 307 -7.64 -6.40 -22.02
N ILE A 308 -7.09 -5.45 -22.77
CA ILE A 308 -7.89 -4.48 -23.53
C ILE A 308 -8.66 -5.20 -24.66
N ALA A 309 -8.02 -6.14 -25.36
CA ALA A 309 -8.70 -6.96 -26.36
C ALA A 309 -9.80 -7.84 -25.75
N LEU A 310 -9.54 -8.43 -24.57
CA LEU A 310 -10.53 -9.22 -23.83
C LEU A 310 -11.71 -8.36 -23.35
N LEU A 311 -11.44 -7.15 -22.84
CA LEU A 311 -12.47 -6.19 -22.47
C LEU A 311 -13.34 -5.84 -23.68
N ALA A 312 -12.73 -5.52 -24.82
CA ALA A 312 -13.45 -5.22 -26.06
C ALA A 312 -14.32 -6.41 -26.52
N LEU A 313 -13.80 -7.64 -26.40
CA LEU A 313 -14.58 -8.85 -26.68
C LEU A 313 -15.76 -9.00 -25.72
N MET A 314 -15.54 -8.81 -24.41
CA MET A 314 -16.60 -8.87 -23.40
C MET A 314 -17.68 -7.82 -23.66
N ASN A 315 -17.29 -6.58 -23.99
CA ASN A 315 -18.22 -5.52 -24.35
C ASN A 315 -18.97 -5.82 -25.64
N GLY A 316 -18.34 -6.44 -26.64
CA GLY A 316 -19.02 -6.89 -27.85
C GLY A 316 -20.09 -7.96 -27.56
N ILE A 317 -19.78 -8.93 -26.69
CA ILE A 317 -20.73 -9.97 -26.28
C ILE A 317 -21.87 -9.37 -25.45
N LEU A 318 -21.55 -8.53 -24.46
CA LEU A 318 -22.52 -7.87 -23.59
C LEU A 318 -23.43 -6.93 -24.38
N GLY A 319 -22.88 -6.15 -25.31
CA GLY A 319 -23.64 -5.27 -26.19
C GLY A 319 -24.59 -6.05 -27.10
N TYR A 320 -24.16 -7.21 -27.63
CA TYR A 320 -25.04 -8.09 -28.39
C TYR A 320 -26.22 -8.62 -27.55
N ILE A 321 -25.94 -9.09 -26.33
CA ILE A 321 -26.98 -9.56 -25.39
C ILE A 321 -27.87 -8.39 -24.98
N GLY A 322 -27.29 -7.22 -24.73
CA GLY A 322 -27.97 -5.98 -24.39
C GLY A 322 -28.96 -5.59 -25.47
N GLY A 323 -28.55 -5.55 -26.72
CA GLY A 323 -29.43 -5.25 -27.85
C GLY A 323 -30.60 -6.24 -27.99
N LEU A 324 -30.40 -7.53 -27.67
CA LEU A 324 -31.50 -8.52 -27.64
C LEU A 324 -32.51 -8.24 -26.51
N LEU A 325 -32.09 -7.61 -25.42
CA LEU A 325 -32.91 -7.27 -24.25
C LEU A 325 -33.44 -5.82 -24.30
N GLY A 326 -33.06 -5.03 -25.31
CA GLY A 326 -33.36 -3.60 -25.41
C GLY A 326 -32.51 -2.71 -24.48
N TRP A 327 -31.34 -3.19 -24.06
CA TRP A 327 -30.36 -2.49 -23.23
C TRP A 327 -29.05 -2.26 -24.01
N ASP A 328 -29.03 -1.27 -24.89
CA ASP A 328 -27.90 -1.01 -25.80
C ASP A 328 -26.63 -0.53 -25.07
N GLU A 329 -26.77 -0.03 -23.84
CA GLU A 329 -25.69 0.49 -22.99
C GLU A 329 -24.98 -0.61 -22.18
N LEU A 330 -25.38 -1.88 -22.34
CA LEU A 330 -24.83 -2.98 -21.53
C LEU A 330 -23.37 -3.26 -21.91
N SER A 331 -22.46 -2.84 -21.04
CA SER A 331 -21.03 -3.12 -21.13
C SER A 331 -20.47 -3.65 -19.81
N PHE A 332 -19.22 -4.10 -19.84
CA PHE A 332 -18.51 -4.55 -18.64
C PHE A 332 -18.33 -3.41 -17.63
N GLU A 333 -18.03 -2.22 -18.12
CA GLU A 333 -17.94 -0.96 -17.38
C GLU A 333 -19.27 -0.62 -16.73
N PHE A 334 -20.36 -0.74 -17.48
CA PHE A 334 -21.71 -0.51 -16.97
C PHE A 334 -22.03 -1.45 -15.81
N ILE A 335 -21.67 -2.73 -15.91
CA ILE A 335 -21.87 -3.69 -14.82
C ILE A 335 -21.00 -3.32 -13.60
N CYS A 336 -19.70 -3.07 -13.80
CA CYS A 336 -18.78 -2.71 -12.73
C CYS A 336 -19.21 -1.45 -11.98
N SER A 337 -19.67 -0.44 -12.72
CA SER A 337 -20.17 0.81 -12.14
C SER A 337 -21.42 0.61 -11.28
N TYR A 338 -22.17 -0.50 -11.38
CA TYR A 338 -23.27 -0.81 -10.43
C TYR A 338 -22.75 -1.65 -9.26
N VAL A 339 -21.95 -2.67 -9.56
CA VAL A 339 -21.49 -3.65 -8.56
C VAL A 339 -20.58 -3.01 -7.51
N PHE A 340 -19.72 -2.06 -7.92
CA PHE A 340 -18.73 -1.45 -7.02
C PHE A 340 -19.18 -0.12 -6.39
N VAL A 341 -20.38 0.39 -6.70
CA VAL A 341 -20.92 1.60 -6.05
C VAL A 341 -20.93 1.51 -4.53
N PRO A 342 -21.32 0.38 -3.89
CA PRO A 342 -21.25 0.27 -2.44
C PRO A 342 -19.84 0.49 -1.89
N LEU A 343 -18.80 0.03 -2.59
CA LEU A 343 -17.41 0.24 -2.18
C LEU A 343 -17.00 1.70 -2.35
N ALA A 344 -17.36 2.33 -3.47
CA ALA A 344 -17.09 3.75 -3.70
C ALA A 344 -17.77 4.64 -2.64
N LEU A 345 -19.03 4.36 -2.31
CA LEU A 345 -19.76 5.04 -1.25
C LEU A 345 -19.09 4.87 0.11
N LEU A 346 -18.68 3.65 0.48
CA LEU A 346 -17.99 3.39 1.75
C LEU A 346 -16.67 4.17 1.86
N MET A 347 -15.95 4.39 0.75
CA MET A 347 -14.74 5.22 0.76
C MET A 347 -15.03 6.72 0.94
N GLY A 348 -16.29 7.14 0.82
CA GLY A 348 -16.74 8.52 0.98
C GLY A 348 -16.56 9.38 -0.28
N VAL A 349 -16.64 8.74 -1.44
CA VAL A 349 -16.81 9.38 -2.76
C VAL A 349 -18.15 10.13 -2.80
N GLU A 350 -18.22 11.23 -3.54
CA GLU A 350 -19.49 11.94 -3.70
C GLU A 350 -20.52 11.08 -4.44
N VAL A 351 -21.78 11.10 -4.01
CA VAL A 351 -22.83 10.21 -4.55
C VAL A 351 -22.95 10.30 -6.08
N LYS A 352 -22.83 11.51 -6.64
CA LYS A 352 -22.82 11.75 -8.10
C LYS A 352 -21.64 11.09 -8.83
N ASP A 353 -20.48 10.99 -8.18
CA ASP A 353 -19.24 10.48 -8.76
C ASP A 353 -19.07 8.98 -8.52
N CYS A 354 -19.89 8.36 -7.65
CA CYS A 354 -19.74 6.98 -7.22
C CYS A 354 -19.78 5.97 -8.37
N ARG A 355 -20.54 6.26 -9.42
CA ARG A 355 -20.64 5.43 -10.63
C ARG A 355 -19.31 5.41 -11.38
N ILE A 356 -18.72 6.59 -11.58
CA ILE A 356 -17.44 6.75 -12.27
C ILE A 356 -16.33 6.08 -11.46
N VAL A 357 -16.26 6.33 -10.15
CA VAL A 357 -15.25 5.69 -9.31
C VAL A 357 -15.45 4.17 -9.26
N ALA A 358 -16.68 3.67 -9.21
CA ALA A 358 -16.97 2.24 -9.26
C ALA A 358 -16.52 1.59 -10.57
N GLU A 359 -16.63 2.30 -11.70
CA GLU A 359 -16.06 1.88 -12.99
C GLU A 359 -14.54 1.72 -12.90
N LEU A 360 -13.85 2.73 -12.35
CA LEU A 360 -12.39 2.69 -12.15
C LEU A 360 -11.95 1.52 -11.27
N LEU A 361 -12.70 1.20 -10.21
CA LEU A 361 -12.45 0.02 -9.38
C LEU A 361 -12.61 -1.29 -10.17
N GLY A 362 -13.57 -1.33 -11.10
CA GLY A 362 -13.77 -2.44 -12.02
C GLY A 362 -12.59 -2.64 -12.96
N TYR A 363 -12.15 -1.57 -13.63
CA TYR A 363 -10.95 -1.61 -14.48
C TYR A 363 -9.74 -2.12 -13.73
N LYS A 364 -9.49 -1.58 -12.53
CA LYS A 364 -8.38 -2.04 -11.69
C LYS A 364 -8.50 -3.52 -11.37
N THR A 365 -9.65 -3.96 -10.85
CA THR A 365 -9.78 -5.32 -10.30
C THR A 365 -9.65 -6.39 -11.39
N PHE A 366 -10.28 -6.17 -12.54
CA PHE A 366 -10.40 -7.20 -13.58
C PHE A 366 -9.37 -7.08 -14.70
N LEU A 367 -8.90 -5.87 -15.00
CA LEU A 367 -7.86 -5.64 -16.00
C LEU A 367 -6.55 -5.37 -15.27
N ASN A 368 -6.30 -4.12 -14.94
CA ASN A 368 -5.17 -3.64 -14.15
C ASN A 368 -5.33 -2.14 -13.85
N GLU A 369 -4.46 -1.67 -12.95
CA GLU A 369 -4.37 -0.28 -12.53
C GLU A 369 -3.91 0.68 -13.64
N PHE A 370 -3.18 0.23 -14.67
CA PHE A 370 -2.76 1.09 -15.78
C PHE A 370 -3.95 1.57 -16.60
N VAL A 371 -4.88 0.67 -16.95
CA VAL A 371 -6.12 1.05 -17.64
C VAL A 371 -6.94 1.99 -16.76
N ALA A 372 -7.06 1.68 -15.47
CA ALA A 372 -7.81 2.51 -14.53
C ALA A 372 -7.22 3.92 -14.37
N TYR A 373 -5.89 4.04 -14.24
CA TYR A 373 -5.22 5.34 -14.14
C TYR A 373 -5.28 6.13 -15.45
N GLY A 374 -5.21 5.47 -16.62
CA GLY A 374 -5.42 6.12 -17.90
C GLY A 374 -6.81 6.77 -17.99
N LYS A 375 -7.86 6.05 -17.56
CA LYS A 375 -9.22 6.61 -17.48
C LYS A 375 -9.38 7.69 -16.42
N LEU A 376 -8.76 7.53 -15.25
CA LEU A 376 -8.76 8.58 -14.23
C LEU A 376 -8.11 9.88 -14.75
N ALA A 377 -7.02 9.77 -15.51
CA ALA A 377 -6.38 10.92 -16.14
C ALA A 377 -7.30 11.63 -17.14
N GLU A 378 -8.05 10.89 -17.98
CA GLU A 378 -9.07 11.48 -18.85
C GLU A 378 -10.09 12.30 -18.06
N TYR A 379 -10.61 11.78 -16.94
CA TYR A 379 -11.56 12.52 -16.08
C TYR A 379 -10.94 13.78 -15.44
N ILE A 380 -9.66 13.73 -15.04
CA ILE A 380 -8.93 14.88 -14.50
C ILE A 380 -8.76 15.96 -15.58
N THR A 381 -8.35 15.58 -16.79
CA THR A 381 -8.20 16.50 -17.92
C THR A 381 -9.54 17.11 -18.32
N ASN A 382 -10.62 16.33 -18.35
CA ASN A 382 -11.97 16.80 -18.61
C ASN A 382 -12.42 17.88 -17.62
N ARG A 383 -12.11 17.70 -16.32
CA ARG A 383 -12.36 18.72 -15.30
C ARG A 383 -11.58 20.02 -15.58
N GLN A 384 -10.28 19.90 -15.87
CA GLN A 384 -9.41 21.05 -16.13
C GLN A 384 -9.84 21.87 -17.35
N ASN A 385 -10.37 21.18 -18.36
CA ASN A 385 -10.86 21.77 -19.59
C ASN A 385 -12.37 22.12 -19.55
N GLU A 386 -13.04 21.92 -18.41
CA GLU A 386 -14.49 22.06 -18.23
C GLU A 386 -15.33 21.39 -19.34
N SER A 387 -14.91 20.21 -19.80
CA SER A 387 -15.51 19.52 -20.95
C SER A 387 -15.65 18.02 -20.69
N GLY A 388 -16.77 17.42 -21.16
CA GLY A 388 -17.06 16.00 -20.97
C GLY A 388 -17.45 15.64 -19.53
N ASP A 389 -17.49 14.33 -19.24
CA ASP A 389 -17.73 13.83 -17.89
C ASP A 389 -16.47 14.00 -17.03
N TYR A 390 -16.65 14.44 -15.79
CA TYR A 390 -15.58 14.60 -14.81
C TYR A 390 -16.10 14.38 -13.38
N MET A 391 -15.19 14.29 -12.41
CA MET A 391 -15.52 14.10 -11.00
C MET A 391 -14.98 15.23 -10.12
N SER A 392 -15.45 15.33 -8.88
CA SER A 392 -14.93 16.30 -7.92
C SER A 392 -13.48 16.00 -7.53
N ILE A 393 -12.71 17.02 -7.15
CA ILE A 393 -11.30 16.88 -6.70
C ILE A 393 -11.20 15.88 -5.54
N ARG A 394 -12.16 15.92 -4.61
CA ARG A 394 -12.26 14.94 -3.52
C ARG A 394 -12.33 13.51 -4.05
N SER A 395 -13.20 13.25 -5.03
CA SER A 395 -13.36 11.94 -5.65
C SER A 395 -12.11 11.52 -6.43
N GLU A 396 -11.43 12.45 -7.13
CA GLU A 396 -10.16 12.18 -7.82
C GLU A 396 -9.09 11.68 -6.84
N ILE A 397 -8.98 12.31 -5.67
CA ILE A 397 -8.01 11.94 -4.64
C ILE A 397 -8.38 10.57 -4.04
N ILE A 398 -9.63 10.35 -3.67
CA ILE A 398 -10.06 9.05 -3.14
C ILE A 398 -9.81 7.94 -4.17
N ALA A 399 -10.14 8.17 -5.44
CA ALA A 399 -9.86 7.24 -6.54
C ALA A 399 -8.35 6.99 -6.68
N THR A 400 -7.52 8.03 -6.63
CA THR A 400 -6.05 7.91 -6.72
C THR A 400 -5.51 6.92 -5.68
N TYR A 401 -5.97 6.99 -4.43
CA TYR A 401 -5.56 6.07 -3.37
C TYR A 401 -6.18 4.67 -3.54
N ALA A 402 -7.46 4.60 -3.91
CA ALA A 402 -8.14 3.33 -4.09
C ALA A 402 -7.54 2.51 -5.24
N LEU A 403 -7.03 3.19 -6.27
CA LEU A 403 -6.36 2.59 -7.41
C LEU A 403 -4.91 2.21 -7.14
N CYS A 404 -4.26 2.81 -6.13
CA CYS A 404 -2.83 2.63 -5.84
C CYS A 404 -2.54 1.24 -5.23
N GLY A 405 -2.44 0.24 -6.10
CA GLY A 405 -1.99 -1.11 -5.75
C GLY A 405 -2.21 -2.12 -6.88
N PHE A 406 -1.34 -3.12 -6.98
CA PHE A 406 -1.41 -4.19 -7.98
C PHE A 406 -2.52 -5.23 -7.75
N SER A 407 -3.57 -4.90 -7.00
CA SER A 407 -4.64 -5.81 -6.62
C SER A 407 -5.63 -6.06 -7.77
N ASN A 408 -5.17 -6.81 -8.76
CA ASN A 408 -5.94 -7.27 -9.91
C ASN A 408 -5.73 -8.79 -10.17
N PHE A 409 -6.62 -9.42 -10.94
CA PHE A 409 -6.52 -10.88 -11.21
C PHE A 409 -5.26 -11.28 -11.98
N SER A 410 -4.76 -10.42 -12.87
CA SER A 410 -3.52 -10.70 -13.64
C SER A 410 -2.29 -10.78 -12.72
N SER A 411 -2.26 -9.94 -11.69
CA SER A 411 -1.19 -9.90 -10.69
C SER A 411 -1.08 -11.17 -9.87
N ILE A 412 -2.14 -11.99 -9.75
CA ILE A 412 -2.03 -13.33 -9.15
C ILE A 412 -1.03 -14.17 -9.95
N GLY A 413 -1.14 -14.17 -11.28
CA GLY A 413 -0.23 -14.87 -12.16
C GLY A 413 1.20 -14.35 -12.02
N ILE A 414 1.37 -13.03 -11.96
CA ILE A 414 2.67 -12.37 -11.80
C ILE A 414 3.33 -12.75 -10.46
N GLN A 415 2.60 -12.65 -9.34
CA GLN A 415 3.12 -13.04 -8.03
C GLN A 415 3.45 -14.53 -7.96
N LEU A 416 2.56 -15.41 -8.44
CA LEU A 416 2.84 -16.84 -8.44
C LEU A 416 4.04 -17.17 -9.33
N GLY A 417 4.19 -16.51 -10.49
CA GLY A 417 5.33 -16.65 -11.39
C GLY A 417 6.64 -16.13 -10.78
N GLY A 418 6.58 -15.08 -9.96
CA GLY A 418 7.76 -14.52 -9.28
C GLY A 418 8.16 -15.27 -8.01
N LEU A 419 7.20 -15.62 -7.15
CA LEU A 419 7.46 -16.25 -5.85
C LEU A 419 7.71 -17.77 -5.97
N THR A 420 7.05 -18.48 -6.89
CA THR A 420 7.21 -19.94 -7.02
C THR A 420 8.65 -20.35 -7.34
N PRO A 421 9.39 -19.69 -8.25
CA PRO A 421 10.81 -20.00 -8.48
C PRO A 421 11.71 -19.73 -7.27
N MET A 422 11.29 -18.88 -6.33
CA MET A 422 12.05 -18.60 -5.11
C MET A 422 11.92 -19.69 -4.05
N ALA A 423 10.75 -20.34 -3.98
CA ALA A 423 10.46 -21.46 -3.07
C ALA A 423 9.54 -22.50 -3.76
N PRO A 424 10.07 -23.34 -4.68
CA PRO A 424 9.26 -24.26 -5.48
C PRO A 424 8.40 -25.23 -4.66
N GLU A 425 8.91 -25.67 -3.51
CA GLU A 425 8.23 -26.54 -2.56
C GLU A 425 6.98 -25.91 -1.91
N ARG A 426 6.86 -24.57 -1.95
CA ARG A 426 5.72 -23.82 -1.38
C ARG A 426 4.68 -23.40 -2.42
N ARG A 427 4.79 -23.86 -3.67
CA ARG A 427 3.84 -23.52 -4.76
C ARG A 427 2.37 -23.72 -4.38
N GLY A 428 2.06 -24.85 -3.73
CA GLY A 428 0.69 -25.16 -3.31
C GLY A 428 0.16 -24.20 -2.24
N ASP A 429 1.03 -23.79 -1.30
CA ASP A 429 0.67 -22.82 -0.27
C ASP A 429 0.41 -21.44 -0.86
N LEU A 430 1.33 -20.95 -1.71
CA LEU A 430 1.20 -19.66 -2.40
C LEU A 430 -0.09 -19.59 -3.22
N ALA A 431 -0.39 -20.61 -4.00
CA ALA A 431 -1.62 -20.68 -4.79
C ALA A 431 -2.88 -20.68 -3.90
N SER A 432 -2.83 -21.38 -2.75
CA SER A 432 -3.99 -21.49 -1.85
C SER A 432 -4.35 -20.19 -1.14
N VAL A 433 -3.39 -19.28 -0.94
CA VAL A 433 -3.60 -17.99 -0.27
C VAL A 433 -3.79 -16.82 -1.24
N ALA A 434 -3.42 -16.98 -2.52
CA ALA A 434 -3.35 -15.91 -3.50
C ALA A 434 -4.64 -15.09 -3.65
N LEU A 435 -5.80 -15.75 -3.83
CA LEU A 435 -7.09 -15.05 -4.01
C LEU A 435 -7.47 -14.24 -2.77
N ARG A 436 -7.22 -14.79 -1.58
CA ARG A 436 -7.50 -14.09 -0.32
C ARG A 436 -6.53 -12.91 -0.14
N ALA A 437 -5.26 -13.10 -0.50
CA ALA A 437 -4.26 -12.05 -0.46
C ALA A 437 -4.58 -10.90 -1.45
N LEU A 438 -5.16 -11.23 -2.62
CA LEU A 438 -5.64 -10.25 -3.59
C LEU A 438 -6.74 -9.36 -2.99
N ILE A 439 -7.79 -9.98 -2.43
CA ILE A 439 -8.90 -9.27 -1.77
C ILE A 439 -8.38 -8.43 -0.60
N ALA A 440 -7.45 -8.99 0.19
CA ALA A 440 -6.77 -8.29 1.27
C ALA A 440 -6.05 -7.02 0.76
N GLY A 441 -5.36 -7.14 -0.38
CA GLY A 441 -4.66 -6.03 -1.02
C GLY A 441 -5.61 -4.94 -1.50
N SER A 442 -6.72 -5.31 -2.14
CA SER A 442 -7.76 -4.35 -2.54
C SER A 442 -8.33 -3.60 -1.34
N ILE A 443 -8.67 -4.32 -0.27
CA ILE A 443 -9.20 -3.70 0.96
C ILE A 443 -8.16 -2.77 1.57
N ALA A 444 -6.87 -3.12 1.59
CA ALA A 444 -5.81 -2.24 2.06
C ALA A 444 -5.76 -0.92 1.26
N CYS A 445 -5.87 -0.96 -0.08
CA CYS A 445 -5.99 0.25 -0.90
C CYS A 445 -7.27 1.05 -0.58
N PHE A 446 -8.40 0.38 -0.30
CA PHE A 446 -9.64 1.07 0.06
C PHE A 446 -9.54 1.73 1.43
N MET A 447 -8.81 1.13 2.37
CA MET A 447 -8.55 1.74 3.67
C MET A 447 -7.68 3.00 3.56
N THR A 448 -6.64 2.98 2.73
CA THR A 448 -5.84 4.18 2.49
C THR A 448 -6.67 5.27 1.80
N ALA A 449 -7.57 4.89 0.88
CA ALA A 449 -8.53 5.80 0.26
C ALA A 449 -9.54 6.40 1.26
N CYS A 450 -10.07 5.61 2.19
CA CYS A 450 -10.90 6.12 3.27
C CYS A 450 -10.12 7.12 4.14
N ILE A 451 -8.85 6.85 4.47
CA ILE A 451 -8.04 7.80 5.25
C ILE A 451 -7.81 9.09 4.49
N ALA A 452 -7.52 9.02 3.18
CA ALA A 452 -7.45 10.20 2.33
C ALA A 452 -8.78 10.97 2.37
N GLY A 453 -9.92 10.27 2.25
CA GLY A 453 -11.25 10.89 2.37
C GLY A 453 -11.54 11.52 3.74
N VAL A 454 -11.02 10.97 4.84
CA VAL A 454 -11.16 11.55 6.19
C VAL A 454 -10.28 12.78 6.36
N LEU A 455 -9.04 12.75 5.88
CA LEU A 455 -8.02 13.77 6.18
C LEU A 455 -7.96 14.88 5.14
N TYR A 456 -8.44 14.63 3.92
CA TYR A 456 -8.42 15.62 2.85
C TYR A 456 -9.30 16.82 3.17
N ASP A 457 -8.72 18.00 2.93
CA ASP A 457 -9.32 19.30 3.14
C ASP A 457 -8.85 20.24 2.02
N GLU A 458 -9.82 20.69 1.24
CA GLU A 458 -9.65 21.52 0.06
C GLU A 458 -8.92 22.83 0.40
N SER A 459 -9.20 23.42 1.57
CA SER A 459 -8.57 24.67 2.03
C SER A 459 -7.06 24.56 2.24
N THR A 460 -6.57 23.37 2.63
CA THR A 460 -5.13 23.14 2.84
C THR A 460 -4.40 22.91 1.52
N TYR A 461 -5.10 22.35 0.53
CA TYR A 461 -4.59 22.09 -0.81
C TYR A 461 -4.46 23.38 -1.63
N ASP A 462 -5.50 24.22 -1.60
CA ASP A 462 -5.47 25.52 -2.28
C ASP A 462 -4.48 26.49 -1.64
N ALA A 463 -4.36 26.50 -0.31
CA ALA A 463 -3.34 27.29 0.38
C ALA A 463 -1.90 26.85 0.05
N ALA A 464 -1.68 25.56 -0.23
CA ALA A 464 -0.37 25.07 -0.66
C ALA A 464 -0.08 25.46 -2.12
N ASN A 465 -1.08 25.40 -3.00
CA ASN A 465 -0.96 25.86 -4.39
C ASN A 465 -0.80 27.39 -4.48
N LEU A 466 -1.37 28.17 -3.56
CA LEU A 466 -1.20 29.63 -3.49
C LEU A 466 0.19 30.06 -3.01
N ILE A 467 0.92 29.22 -2.27
CA ILE A 467 2.28 29.52 -1.79
C ILE A 467 3.35 28.90 -2.71
N GLY A 468 3.00 27.86 -3.48
CA GLY A 468 3.85 27.20 -4.47
C GLY A 468 3.59 27.62 -5.93
N GLY A 469 2.55 28.41 -6.18
CA GLY A 469 2.28 29.00 -7.48
C GLY A 469 3.37 30.00 -7.82
N ASN A 470 4.21 29.66 -8.80
CA ASN A 470 5.13 30.60 -9.42
C ASN A 470 4.36 31.87 -9.76
N THR A 471 4.74 32.96 -9.11
CA THR A 471 4.66 34.30 -9.65
C THR A 471 5.49 34.33 -10.94
N THR A 472 4.91 33.87 -12.04
CA THR A 472 5.24 34.36 -13.37
C THR A 472 4.05 35.20 -13.82
N GLU A 473 3.91 36.36 -13.19
CA GLU A 473 3.41 37.52 -13.91
C GLU A 473 4.58 38.11 -14.70
N THR A 474 4.27 38.53 -15.93
CA THR A 474 5.08 39.13 -17.01
C THR A 474 5.88 38.19 -17.90
#